data_AF-A0A067M1B0-F1
#
_entry.id   AF-A0A067M1B0-F1
#
_cell.length_a   1.000
_cell.length_b   1.000
_cell.length_c   1.000
_cell.angle_alpha   90.00
_cell.angle_beta   90.00
_cell.angle_gamma   90.00
#
_symmetry.space_group_name_H-M   'P 1'
#
loop_
_entity.id
_entity.type
_entity.pdbx_description
1 polymer ?
#
loop_
_entity_poly.entity_id
_entity_poly.type
_entity_poly.pdbx_seq_one_letter_code
_entity_poly.pdbx_strand_id
1 'polypeptide(L)'
;MPGIQGPVTSAYRRKKNTPSQHGETLWSPTDLNSFDVGAIRSGPAPLGELNALLSKCVPPCALKGLQWTDRHMVLLTPTRPEDIDILSVHAAEVLSKVFGGHAFRQFSYGPSTGIVCYGAARGSPANHSSEDMLGLLSGGLGLSPSDVIPAKSRWLVAKNDEATAPKPSFLIHITSTETAERLLTSNPHFIVGVRFSLKKFKDSPTVPNQCQRCFKVGHSTLRCSAAASVCGICGKSHATASHSCAHCATIGIPCATHPLLKCANCGGNHPTWNPTCVDRLIQKAAQPPKKKKGAANPTPVSLPITAF
;
A
#
# COMPACT_ATOMS: atom_id res chain seq x y z
N MET A 1 38.33 -6.31 43.63
CA MET A 1 37.93 -5.29 42.64
C MET A 1 37.34 -6.00 41.42
N PRO A 2 36.02 -6.30 41.39
CA PRO A 2 35.38 -6.88 40.22
C PRO A 2 34.82 -5.79 39.30
N GLY A 3 35.08 -5.95 38.00
CA GLY A 3 34.77 -4.99 36.95
C GLY A 3 33.27 -4.79 36.71
N ILE A 4 32.93 -3.54 36.42
CA ILE A 4 31.58 -3.08 36.06
C ILE A 4 31.29 -3.53 34.62
N GLN A 5 30.40 -4.49 34.45
CA GLN A 5 29.76 -4.79 33.15
C GLN A 5 28.70 -3.72 32.87
N GLY A 6 28.90 -2.95 31.80
CA GLY A 6 27.89 -2.01 31.28
C GLY A 6 26.65 -2.73 30.72
N PRO A 7 25.50 -2.04 30.64
CA PRO A 7 24.23 -2.65 30.24
C PRO A 7 24.29 -3.13 28.79
N VAL A 8 23.93 -4.39 28.59
CA VAL A 8 23.79 -5.02 27.27
C VAL A 8 22.69 -4.30 26.50
N THR A 9 23.07 -3.56 25.47
CA THR A 9 22.13 -2.86 24.59
C THR A 9 21.35 -3.88 23.75
N SER A 10 20.05 -3.97 24.02
CA SER A 10 19.11 -4.81 23.27
C SER A 10 19.15 -4.50 21.78
N ALA A 11 19.52 -5.49 20.97
CA ALA A 11 19.63 -5.43 19.51
C ALA A 11 18.28 -5.31 18.78
N TYR A 12 17.19 -4.97 19.49
CA TYR A 12 15.84 -4.90 18.93
C TYR A 12 15.27 -3.47 18.98
N ARG A 13 15.98 -2.53 18.34
CA ARG A 13 15.43 -1.21 18.00
C ARG A 13 15.47 -1.01 16.48
N ARG A 14 14.69 -1.81 15.74
CA ARG A 14 14.51 -1.61 14.29
C ARG A 14 13.49 -0.48 14.03
N LYS A 15 13.81 0.37 13.04
CA LYS A 15 13.06 1.57 12.65
C LYS A 15 11.66 1.24 12.12
N LYS A 16 10.69 2.03 12.59
CA LYS A 16 9.22 1.84 12.55
C LYS A 16 8.52 1.95 11.18
N ASN A 17 9.24 1.93 10.05
CA ASN A 17 8.64 2.23 8.73
C ASN A 17 9.20 1.40 7.55
N THR A 18 9.80 0.25 7.81
CA THR A 18 10.03 -0.74 6.74
C THR A 18 8.69 -1.38 6.37
N PRO A 19 8.35 -1.55 5.08
CA PRO A 19 7.24 -2.43 4.70
C PRO A 19 7.49 -3.79 5.35
N SER A 20 6.51 -4.33 6.09
CA SER A 20 6.63 -5.63 6.75
C SER A 20 7.03 -6.66 5.70
N GLN A 21 8.31 -7.02 5.72
CA GLN A 21 8.92 -7.96 4.79
C GLN A 21 8.52 -9.40 5.11
N HIS A 22 7.81 -9.58 6.23
CA HIS A 22 7.42 -10.84 6.83
C HIS A 22 5.90 -10.76 7.03
N GLY A 23 5.21 -11.89 6.85
CA GLY A 23 3.76 -12.06 6.76
C GLY A 23 2.90 -11.57 7.93
N GLU A 24 3.14 -10.38 8.44
CA GLU A 24 2.42 -9.77 9.55
C GLU A 24 1.08 -9.22 9.07
N THR A 25 0.06 -9.35 9.91
CA THR A 25 -1.27 -8.79 9.65
C THR A 25 -1.58 -7.73 10.72
N LEU A 26 -2.00 -6.55 10.28
CA LEU A 26 -2.38 -5.45 11.16
C LEU A 26 -3.89 -5.37 11.23
N TRP A 27 -4.42 -5.27 12.44
CA TRP A 27 -5.86 -5.25 12.73
C TRP A 27 -6.19 -4.04 13.59
N SER A 28 -7.33 -3.44 13.32
CA SER A 28 -7.85 -2.28 14.05
C SER A 28 -9.16 -2.65 14.73
N PRO A 29 -9.40 -2.26 15.99
CA PRO A 29 -10.75 -2.19 16.52
C PRO A 29 -11.62 -1.33 15.61
N THR A 30 -12.89 -1.70 15.45
CA THR A 30 -13.86 -0.93 14.65
C THR A 30 -14.23 0.39 15.33
N ASP A 31 -14.27 0.40 16.66
CA ASP A 31 -14.39 1.62 17.47
C ASP A 31 -13.09 1.88 18.23
N LEU A 32 -12.35 2.89 17.79
CA LEU A 32 -11.06 3.29 18.36
C LEU A 32 -11.19 3.87 19.78
N ASN A 33 -12.36 4.38 20.15
CA ASN A 33 -12.61 4.97 21.47
C ASN A 33 -13.04 3.92 22.50
N SER A 34 -13.39 2.71 22.04
CA SER A 34 -13.82 1.60 22.91
C SER A 34 -12.68 0.91 23.65
N PHE A 35 -11.42 1.25 23.35
CA PHE A 35 -10.24 0.62 23.92
C PHE A 35 -9.33 1.61 24.64
N ASP A 36 -9.16 1.42 25.96
CA ASP A 36 -8.02 1.98 26.67
C ASP A 36 -6.77 1.13 26.42
N VAL A 37 -5.96 1.51 25.43
CA VAL A 37 -4.72 0.79 25.09
C VAL A 37 -3.68 0.83 26.22
N GLY A 38 -3.81 1.73 27.19
CA GLY A 38 -3.02 1.70 28.42
C GLY A 38 -3.37 0.54 29.35
N ALA A 39 -4.60 0.01 29.26
CA ALA A 39 -5.10 -1.12 30.04
C ALA A 39 -4.93 -2.49 29.34
N ILE A 40 -4.68 -2.51 28.02
CA ILE A 40 -4.53 -3.76 27.26
C ILE A 40 -3.11 -4.31 27.42
N ARG A 41 -3.03 -5.53 27.93
CA ARG A 41 -1.76 -6.26 28.06
C ARG A 41 -1.20 -6.58 26.67
N SER A 42 -0.08 -5.95 26.29
CA SER A 42 0.84 -6.56 25.32
C SER A 42 1.66 -7.63 26.07
N GLY A 43 1.79 -8.84 25.55
CA GLY A 43 2.58 -9.88 26.21
C GLY A 43 2.17 -11.33 25.94
N PRO A 44 2.81 -12.29 26.63
CA PRO A 44 2.66 -13.72 26.36
C PRO A 44 1.28 -14.30 26.73
N ALA A 45 0.56 -13.70 27.68
CA ALA A 45 -0.76 -14.18 28.11
C ALA A 45 -1.84 -14.09 26.99
N PRO A 46 -2.13 -12.92 26.40
CA PRO A 46 -3.10 -12.83 25.30
C PRO A 46 -2.64 -13.57 24.05
N LEU A 47 -1.32 -13.67 23.81
CA LEU A 47 -0.78 -14.50 22.73
C LEU A 47 -1.11 -15.99 22.93
N GLY A 48 -0.99 -16.48 24.17
CA GLY A 48 -1.35 -17.84 24.54
C GLY A 48 -2.83 -18.14 24.34
N GLU A 49 -3.71 -17.22 24.74
CA GLU A 49 -5.16 -17.33 24.55
C GLU A 49 -5.54 -17.35 23.06
N LEU A 50 -4.96 -16.45 22.26
CA LEU A 50 -5.13 -16.44 20.80
C LEU A 50 -4.68 -17.76 20.18
N ASN A 51 -3.51 -18.27 20.53
CA ASN A 51 -3.00 -19.54 20.01
C ASN A 51 -3.85 -20.74 20.43
N ALA A 52 -4.45 -20.72 21.63
CA ALA A 52 -5.37 -21.77 22.09
C ALA A 52 -6.69 -21.79 21.29
N LEU A 53 -7.11 -20.65 20.74
CA LEU A 53 -8.28 -20.55 19.87
C LEU A 53 -7.93 -20.87 18.42
N LEU A 54 -6.82 -20.34 17.90
CA LEU A 54 -6.37 -20.57 16.52
C LEU A 54 -5.92 -22.01 16.26
N SER A 55 -5.46 -22.74 17.29
CA SER A 55 -5.14 -24.17 17.18
C SER A 55 -6.37 -25.05 16.92
N LYS A 56 -7.57 -24.53 17.17
CA LYS A 56 -8.86 -25.21 16.91
C LYS A 56 -9.40 -24.92 15.50
N CYS A 57 -8.81 -23.98 14.76
CA CYS A 57 -9.17 -23.71 13.37
C CYS A 57 -8.70 -24.84 12.45
N VAL A 58 -9.36 -24.99 11.30
CA VAL A 58 -8.96 -25.94 10.26
C VAL A 58 -8.73 -25.14 8.96
N PRO A 59 -7.48 -25.01 8.47
CA PRO A 59 -6.24 -25.55 9.05
C PRO A 59 -5.79 -24.81 10.33
N PRO A 60 -5.00 -25.47 11.21
CA PRO A 60 -4.56 -24.86 12.46
C PRO A 60 -3.51 -23.77 12.19
N CYS A 61 -3.62 -22.66 12.92
CA CYS A 61 -2.74 -21.50 12.80
C CYS A 61 -2.06 -21.21 14.14
N ALA A 62 -0.81 -20.75 14.11
CA ALA A 62 -0.08 -20.31 15.30
C ALA A 62 0.57 -18.95 15.07
N LEU A 63 0.56 -18.12 16.10
CA LEU A 63 1.21 -16.82 16.17
C LEU A 63 2.48 -16.91 17.00
N LYS A 64 3.56 -16.33 16.48
CA LYS A 64 4.82 -16.12 17.22
C LYS A 64 4.87 -14.78 17.94
N GLY A 65 3.97 -13.86 17.59
CA GLY A 65 3.97 -12.52 18.16
C GLY A 65 2.61 -11.84 18.08
N LEU A 66 2.32 -11.06 19.11
CA LEU A 66 1.23 -10.10 19.19
C LEU A 66 1.78 -8.80 19.76
N GLN A 67 1.51 -7.68 19.09
CA GLN A 67 1.96 -6.37 19.56
C GLN A 67 0.91 -5.30 19.29
N TRP A 68 0.58 -4.49 20.29
CA TRP A 68 -0.17 -3.27 20.06
C TRP A 68 0.76 -2.15 19.54
N THR A 69 0.24 -1.39 18.58
CA THR A 69 0.88 -0.20 18.03
C THR A 69 0.47 1.03 18.83
N ASP A 70 1.24 2.10 18.70
CA ASP A 70 0.94 3.43 19.23
C ASP A 70 -0.30 4.08 18.61
N ARG A 71 -0.91 3.45 17.61
CA ARG A 71 -2.12 3.90 16.92
C ARG A 71 -3.35 3.05 17.25
N HIS A 72 -3.32 2.34 18.39
CA HIS A 72 -4.42 1.48 18.83
C HIS A 72 -4.77 0.34 17.85
N MET A 73 -3.78 -0.13 17.09
CA MET A 73 -3.92 -1.31 16.21
C MET A 73 -3.12 -2.49 16.76
N VAL A 74 -3.58 -3.71 16.53
CA VAL A 74 -2.88 -4.94 16.91
C VAL A 74 -2.20 -5.57 15.70
N LEU A 75 -0.89 -5.80 15.83
CA LEU A 75 -0.06 -6.50 14.86
C LEU A 75 0.03 -7.97 15.28
N LEU A 76 -0.38 -8.86 14.38
CA LEU A 76 -0.25 -10.30 14.55
C LEU A 76 0.87 -10.81 13.65
N THR A 77 1.76 -11.58 14.26
CA THR A 77 2.89 -12.19 13.56
C THR A 77 2.68 -13.70 13.53
N PRO A 78 2.27 -14.28 12.38
CA PRO A 78 2.14 -15.71 12.26
C PRO A 78 3.50 -16.41 12.35
N THR A 79 3.48 -17.65 12.81
CA THR A 79 4.65 -18.52 12.84
C THR A 79 5.11 -18.84 11.42
N ARG A 80 4.16 -19.13 10.51
CA ARG A 80 4.42 -19.43 9.10
C ARG A 80 3.79 -18.38 8.18
N PRO A 81 4.45 -17.94 7.09
CA PRO A 81 3.87 -16.97 6.15
C PRO A 81 2.54 -17.40 5.52
N GLU A 82 2.31 -18.69 5.34
CA GLU A 82 1.08 -19.28 4.78
C GLU A 82 -0.12 -19.16 5.72
N ASP A 83 0.09 -18.98 7.03
CA ASP A 83 -0.99 -18.86 8.01
C ASP A 83 -1.75 -17.52 7.88
N ILE A 84 -1.25 -16.59 7.05
CA ILE A 84 -1.90 -15.30 6.78
C ILE A 84 -3.33 -15.48 6.25
N ASP A 85 -3.52 -16.45 5.36
CA ASP A 85 -4.84 -16.69 4.75
C ASP A 85 -5.83 -17.15 5.82
N ILE A 86 -5.36 -17.99 6.76
CA ILE A 86 -6.14 -18.45 7.92
C ILE A 86 -6.49 -17.27 8.84
N LEU A 87 -5.51 -16.40 9.11
CA LEU A 87 -5.73 -15.20 9.94
C LEU A 87 -6.72 -14.23 9.29
N SER A 88 -6.72 -14.08 7.96
CA SER A 88 -7.66 -13.21 7.27
C SER A 88 -9.12 -13.62 7.49
N VAL A 89 -9.36 -14.91 7.72
CA VAL A 89 -10.69 -15.48 7.98
C VAL A 89 -11.03 -15.45 9.47
N HIS A 90 -10.13 -15.94 10.33
CA HIS A 90 -10.47 -16.23 11.72
C HIS A 90 -10.03 -15.17 12.74
N ALA A 91 -9.04 -14.34 12.41
CA ALA A 91 -8.44 -13.48 13.43
C ALA A 91 -9.41 -12.40 13.94
N ALA A 92 -10.36 -11.92 13.13
CA ALA A 92 -11.38 -10.97 13.60
C ALA A 92 -12.18 -11.53 14.80
N GLU A 93 -12.66 -12.75 14.66
CA GLU A 93 -13.47 -13.44 15.67
C GLU A 93 -12.62 -13.79 16.91
N VAL A 94 -11.41 -14.30 16.68
CA VAL A 94 -10.50 -14.67 17.78
C VAL A 94 -10.06 -13.44 18.57
N LEU A 95 -9.71 -12.35 17.89
CA LEU A 95 -9.37 -11.07 18.53
C LEU A 95 -10.56 -10.55 19.33
N SER A 96 -11.77 -10.65 18.78
CA SER A 96 -12.99 -10.25 19.49
C SER A 96 -13.16 -11.03 20.81
N LYS A 97 -12.99 -12.36 20.77
CA LYS A 97 -13.09 -13.20 21.99
C LYS A 97 -12.05 -12.88 23.04
N VAL A 98 -10.79 -12.70 22.63
CA VAL A 98 -9.68 -12.42 23.57
C VAL A 98 -9.77 -11.01 24.13
N PHE A 99 -10.23 -10.06 23.34
CA PHE A 99 -10.36 -8.67 23.76
C PHE A 99 -11.82 -8.27 23.94
N GLY A 100 -12.52 -8.93 24.87
CA GLY A 100 -13.75 -8.39 25.47
C GLY A 100 -14.96 -8.20 24.54
N GLY A 101 -15.03 -8.88 23.41
CA GLY A 101 -16.14 -8.81 22.46
C GLY A 101 -16.06 -7.64 21.47
N HIS A 102 -14.95 -6.91 21.42
CA HIS A 102 -14.81 -5.81 20.48
C HIS A 102 -14.67 -6.30 19.04
N ALA A 103 -15.26 -5.57 18.09
CA ALA A 103 -15.12 -5.90 16.67
C ALA A 103 -13.76 -5.46 16.14
N PHE A 104 -13.11 -6.32 15.36
CA PHE A 104 -11.83 -6.02 14.71
C PHE A 104 -11.96 -6.08 13.19
N ARG A 105 -11.26 -5.19 12.51
CA ARG A 105 -11.13 -5.15 11.05
C ARG A 105 -9.67 -5.23 10.65
N GLN A 106 -9.38 -6.06 9.65
CA GLN A 106 -8.04 -6.14 9.08
C GLN A 106 -7.68 -4.82 8.37
N PHE A 107 -6.59 -4.19 8.81
CA PHE A 107 -6.05 -2.95 8.26
C PHE A 107 -4.99 -3.22 7.19
N SER A 108 -4.09 -4.18 7.44
CA SER A 108 -3.13 -4.65 6.42
C SER A 108 -3.37 -6.11 6.08
N TYR A 109 -3.68 -6.33 4.80
CA TYR A 109 -3.67 -7.64 4.17
C TYR A 109 -2.22 -8.06 3.93
N GLY A 110 -1.94 -9.36 3.99
CA GLY A 110 -0.64 -9.90 3.59
C GLY A 110 -0.34 -9.67 2.10
N PRO A 111 0.63 -10.40 1.52
CA PRO A 111 0.96 -10.25 0.11
C PRO A 111 -0.26 -10.55 -0.78
N SER A 112 -0.82 -9.51 -1.41
CA SER A 112 -1.97 -9.63 -2.30
C SER A 112 -1.57 -9.48 -3.76
N THR A 113 -2.19 -10.25 -4.66
CA THR A 113 -1.98 -10.09 -6.10
C THR A 113 -3.09 -9.24 -6.71
N GLY A 114 -2.72 -8.09 -7.30
CA GLY A 114 -3.65 -7.30 -8.10
C GLY A 114 -3.88 -7.95 -9.46
N ILE A 115 -5.14 -8.01 -9.90
CA ILE A 115 -5.57 -8.51 -11.21
C ILE A 115 -6.42 -7.43 -11.88
N VAL A 116 -6.08 -7.08 -13.10
CA VAL A 116 -6.86 -6.20 -13.96
C VAL A 116 -7.84 -7.02 -14.78
N CYS A 117 -9.11 -6.69 -14.64
CA CYS A 117 -10.23 -7.22 -15.41
C CYS A 117 -10.53 -6.28 -16.58
N TYR A 118 -10.29 -6.77 -17.79
CA TYR A 118 -10.71 -6.13 -19.04
C TYR A 118 -12.06 -6.68 -19.48
N GLY A 119 -12.84 -5.86 -20.21
CA GLY A 119 -14.19 -6.22 -20.66
C GLY A 119 -15.31 -5.70 -19.74
N ALA A 120 -14.94 -5.02 -18.65
CA ALA A 120 -15.85 -4.53 -17.62
C ALA A 120 -16.98 -3.63 -18.14
N ALA A 121 -16.77 -2.82 -19.19
CA ALA A 121 -17.83 -1.96 -19.75
C ALA A 121 -19.12 -2.70 -20.14
N ARG A 122 -19.01 -3.89 -20.75
CA ARG A 122 -20.17 -4.63 -21.28
C ARG A 122 -20.89 -5.47 -20.24
N GLY A 123 -20.21 -5.78 -19.13
CA GLY A 123 -20.76 -6.56 -18.02
C GLY A 123 -20.94 -5.75 -16.74
N SER A 124 -20.81 -4.43 -16.80
CA SER A 124 -20.94 -3.56 -15.63
C SER A 124 -22.40 -3.44 -15.19
N PRO A 125 -22.69 -3.42 -13.88
CA PRO A 125 -23.99 -3.00 -13.39
C PRO A 125 -24.26 -1.54 -13.80
N ALA A 126 -25.54 -1.21 -13.97
CA ALA A 126 -26.00 0.06 -14.54
C ALA A 126 -25.51 1.30 -13.78
N ASN A 127 -25.21 1.15 -12.49
CA ASN A 127 -24.71 2.21 -11.63
C ASN A 127 -23.17 2.33 -11.60
N HIS A 128 -22.44 1.42 -12.26
CA HIS A 128 -20.98 1.35 -12.27
C HIS A 128 -20.34 1.41 -10.87
N SER A 129 -21.06 0.97 -9.82
CA SER A 129 -20.52 0.95 -8.45
C SER A 129 -19.35 -0.01 -8.36
N SER A 130 -18.30 0.38 -7.63
CA SER A 130 -17.16 -0.51 -7.39
C SER A 130 -17.55 -1.72 -6.56
N GLU A 131 -18.53 -1.57 -5.66
CA GLU A 131 -19.03 -2.67 -4.82
C GLU A 131 -19.80 -3.69 -5.66
N ASP A 132 -20.72 -3.23 -6.51
CA ASP A 132 -21.51 -4.12 -7.36
C ASP A 132 -20.66 -4.82 -8.42
N MET A 133 -19.67 -4.11 -8.99
CA MET A 133 -18.68 -4.73 -9.88
C MET A 133 -17.86 -5.80 -9.17
N LEU A 134 -17.42 -5.52 -7.94
CA LEU A 134 -16.69 -6.50 -7.16
C LEU A 134 -17.58 -7.70 -6.83
N GLY A 135 -18.84 -7.49 -6.50
CA GLY A 135 -19.82 -8.55 -6.27
C GLY A 135 -20.03 -9.43 -7.51
N LEU A 136 -20.23 -8.82 -8.68
CA LEU A 136 -20.38 -9.52 -9.96
C LEU A 136 -19.13 -10.33 -10.31
N LEU A 137 -17.94 -9.73 -10.19
CA LEU A 137 -16.68 -10.42 -10.47
C LEU A 137 -16.41 -11.54 -9.45
N SER A 138 -16.66 -11.31 -8.16
CA SER A 138 -16.43 -12.32 -7.13
C SER A 138 -17.36 -13.51 -7.31
N GLY A 139 -18.66 -13.27 -7.51
CA GLY A 139 -19.62 -14.34 -7.78
C GLY A 139 -19.34 -15.07 -9.09
N GLY A 140 -19.04 -14.33 -10.17
CA GLY A 140 -18.75 -14.91 -11.48
C GLY A 140 -17.45 -15.71 -11.56
N LEU A 141 -16.46 -15.37 -10.72
CA LEU A 141 -15.19 -16.08 -10.63
C LEU A 141 -15.16 -17.15 -9.52
N GLY A 142 -16.27 -17.33 -8.79
CA GLY A 142 -16.36 -18.29 -7.68
C GLY A 142 -15.45 -17.94 -6.50
N LEU A 143 -15.23 -16.65 -6.24
CA LEU A 143 -14.39 -16.15 -5.15
C LEU A 143 -15.19 -15.97 -3.87
N SER A 144 -14.62 -16.40 -2.75
CA SER A 144 -15.18 -16.13 -1.43
C SER A 144 -14.93 -14.66 -1.04
N PRO A 145 -15.73 -14.10 -0.11
CA PRO A 145 -15.50 -12.74 0.41
C PRO A 145 -14.09 -12.53 1.00
N SER A 146 -13.46 -13.60 1.50
CA SER A 146 -12.09 -13.62 2.02
C SER A 146 -11.01 -13.64 0.93
N ASP A 147 -11.34 -14.07 -0.28
CA ASP A 147 -10.38 -14.11 -1.40
C ASP A 147 -10.11 -12.73 -1.98
N VAL A 148 -10.98 -11.75 -1.72
CA VAL A 148 -10.94 -10.42 -2.32
C VAL A 148 -10.69 -9.35 -1.26
N ILE A 149 -10.02 -8.27 -1.67
CA ILE A 149 -9.78 -7.10 -0.81
C ILE A 149 -10.60 -5.91 -1.33
N PRO A 150 -11.84 -5.68 -0.83
CA PRO A 150 -12.71 -4.63 -1.33
C PRO A 150 -12.07 -3.25 -1.28
N ALA A 151 -11.36 -2.94 -0.20
CA ALA A 151 -10.72 -1.63 0.01
C ALA A 151 -9.64 -1.28 -1.03
N LYS A 152 -9.09 -2.26 -1.76
CA LYS A 152 -8.09 -2.05 -2.80
C LYS A 152 -8.67 -2.20 -4.22
N SER A 153 -9.84 -2.82 -4.35
CA SER A 153 -10.54 -3.01 -5.61
C SER A 153 -11.16 -1.69 -6.08
N ARG A 154 -11.00 -1.36 -7.37
CA ARG A 154 -11.43 -0.07 -7.92
C ARG A 154 -11.42 -0.05 -9.44
N TRP A 155 -12.13 0.90 -10.01
CA TRP A 155 -11.97 1.27 -11.41
C TRP A 155 -10.58 1.86 -11.69
N LEU A 156 -10.01 1.50 -12.84
CA LEU A 156 -8.78 2.08 -13.39
C LEU A 156 -9.11 3.15 -14.45
N VAL A 157 -10.06 4.00 -14.13
CA VAL A 157 -10.45 5.18 -14.93
C VAL A 157 -10.54 6.39 -14.00
N ALA A 158 -10.63 7.60 -14.58
CA ALA A 158 -10.89 8.78 -13.79
C ALA A 158 -12.28 8.67 -13.13
N LYS A 159 -12.41 9.26 -11.95
CA LYS A 159 -13.66 9.27 -11.19
C LYS A 159 -14.73 10.00 -12.01
N ASN A 160 -15.92 9.41 -12.12
CA ASN A 160 -17.07 9.85 -12.94
C ASN A 160 -16.97 9.53 -14.45
N ASP A 161 -15.86 8.95 -14.91
CA ASP A 161 -15.70 8.52 -16.31
C ASP A 161 -15.89 7.00 -16.47
N GLU A 162 -16.38 6.30 -15.46
CA GLU A 162 -16.52 4.83 -15.45
C GLU A 162 -17.43 4.32 -16.57
N ALA A 163 -18.50 5.05 -16.85
CA ALA A 163 -19.50 4.72 -17.86
C ALA A 163 -19.11 5.20 -19.28
N THR A 164 -18.32 6.27 -19.37
CA THR A 164 -17.98 6.95 -20.64
C THR A 164 -16.63 6.53 -21.20
N ALA A 165 -15.77 5.91 -20.38
CA ALA A 165 -14.48 5.44 -20.83
C ALA A 165 -14.63 4.39 -21.94
N PRO A 166 -13.82 4.46 -23.02
CA PRO A 166 -13.95 3.53 -24.15
C PRO A 166 -13.57 2.09 -23.80
N LYS A 167 -12.72 1.90 -22.79
CA LYS A 167 -12.24 0.59 -22.32
C LYS A 167 -12.00 0.64 -20.80
N PRO A 168 -13.06 0.75 -19.97
CA PRO A 168 -12.90 0.76 -18.54
C PRO A 168 -12.38 -0.61 -18.10
N SER A 169 -11.41 -0.58 -17.20
CA SER A 169 -10.85 -1.77 -16.60
C SER A 169 -11.02 -1.67 -15.09
N PHE A 170 -11.28 -2.82 -14.47
CA PHE A 170 -11.48 -2.90 -13.03
C PHE A 170 -10.30 -3.65 -12.41
N LEU A 171 -9.81 -3.16 -11.30
CA LEU A 171 -8.75 -3.82 -10.54
C LEU A 171 -9.39 -4.55 -9.37
N ILE A 172 -9.14 -5.86 -9.27
CA ILE A 172 -9.43 -6.66 -8.08
C ILE A 172 -8.12 -7.05 -7.41
N HIS A 173 -8.12 -7.08 -6.07
CA HIS A 173 -6.98 -7.57 -5.30
C HIS A 173 -7.34 -8.90 -4.65
N ILE A 174 -6.58 -9.94 -4.99
CA ILE A 174 -6.75 -11.29 -4.46
C ILE A 174 -5.78 -11.52 -3.30
N THR A 175 -6.27 -12.09 -2.20
CA THR A 175 -5.48 -12.42 -1.00
C THR A 175 -4.57 -13.63 -1.24
N SER A 176 -5.11 -14.71 -1.81
CA SER A 176 -4.36 -15.93 -2.13
C SER A 176 -3.60 -15.85 -3.47
N THR A 177 -2.31 -16.22 -3.45
CA THR A 177 -1.48 -16.28 -4.67
C THR A 177 -1.91 -17.44 -5.58
N GLU A 178 -2.27 -18.59 -5.02
CA GLU A 178 -2.73 -19.75 -5.78
C GLU A 178 -4.02 -19.43 -6.56
N THR A 179 -5.00 -18.83 -5.88
CA THR A 179 -6.25 -18.41 -6.50
C THR A 179 -5.98 -17.39 -7.61
N ALA A 180 -5.08 -16.43 -7.38
CA ALA A 180 -4.71 -15.46 -8.40
C ALA A 180 -4.06 -16.11 -9.64
N GLU A 181 -3.16 -17.07 -9.46
CA GLU A 181 -2.50 -17.79 -10.56
C GLU A 181 -3.46 -18.69 -11.33
N ARG A 182 -4.38 -19.37 -10.62
CA ARG A 182 -5.46 -20.15 -11.24
C ARG A 182 -6.32 -19.28 -12.14
N LEU A 183 -6.75 -18.11 -11.66
CA LEU A 183 -7.55 -17.16 -12.43
C LEU A 183 -6.80 -16.63 -13.67
N LEU A 184 -5.51 -16.33 -13.53
CA LEU A 184 -4.68 -15.81 -14.62
C LEU A 184 -4.42 -16.87 -15.70
N THR A 185 -4.33 -18.14 -15.31
CA THR A 185 -4.08 -19.28 -16.22
C THR A 185 -5.35 -19.67 -16.99
N SER A 186 -6.51 -19.64 -16.34
CA SER A 186 -7.83 -20.01 -16.90
C SER A 186 -8.49 -18.90 -17.75
N ASN A 187 -7.69 -17.99 -18.32
CA ASN A 187 -8.18 -16.86 -19.10
C ASN A 187 -8.56 -17.31 -20.53
N PRO A 188 -9.73 -16.90 -21.09
CA PRO A 188 -10.73 -15.95 -20.59
C PRO A 188 -11.81 -16.53 -19.69
N HIS A 189 -12.41 -15.65 -18.90
CA HIS A 189 -13.56 -15.95 -18.05
C HIS A 189 -14.84 -15.42 -18.69
N PHE A 190 -15.95 -16.16 -18.57
CA PHE A 190 -17.26 -15.73 -19.05
C PHE A 190 -18.20 -15.56 -17.86
N ILE A 191 -18.66 -14.32 -17.63
CA ILE A 191 -19.51 -13.97 -16.50
C ILE A 191 -20.77 -13.34 -17.07
N VAL A 192 -21.93 -13.95 -16.82
CA VAL A 192 -23.25 -13.52 -17.34
C VAL A 192 -23.20 -13.30 -18.87
N GLY A 193 -22.57 -14.23 -19.59
CA GLY A 193 -22.43 -14.17 -21.06
C GLY A 193 -21.43 -13.13 -21.58
N VAL A 194 -20.75 -12.37 -20.70
CA VAL A 194 -19.74 -11.38 -21.07
C VAL A 194 -18.34 -11.96 -20.90
N ARG A 195 -17.49 -11.77 -21.90
CA ARG A 195 -16.09 -12.18 -21.88
C ARG A 195 -15.23 -11.20 -21.08
N PHE A 196 -14.61 -11.68 -20.01
CA PHE A 196 -13.61 -10.98 -19.23
C PHE A 196 -12.22 -11.55 -19.49
N SER A 197 -11.25 -10.66 -19.67
CA SER A 197 -9.84 -11.03 -19.77
C SER A 197 -9.08 -10.52 -18.54
N LEU A 198 -8.40 -11.42 -17.85
CA LEU A 198 -7.66 -11.11 -16.62
C LEU A 198 -6.18 -10.95 -16.91
N LYS A 199 -5.53 -9.92 -16.37
CA LYS A 199 -4.06 -9.80 -16.40
C LYS A 199 -3.54 -9.43 -15.03
N LYS A 200 -2.35 -9.92 -14.68
CA LYS A 200 -1.68 -9.51 -13.46
C LYS A 200 -1.45 -8.00 -13.49
N PHE A 201 -1.99 -7.30 -12.50
CA PHE A 201 -1.76 -5.87 -12.36
C PHE A 201 -0.30 -5.66 -12.02
N LYS A 202 0.39 -4.97 -12.92
CA LYS A 202 1.71 -4.43 -12.64
C LYS A 202 1.49 -2.96 -12.36
N ASP A 203 1.60 -2.58 -11.09
CA ASP A 203 1.87 -1.18 -10.81
C ASP A 203 3.12 -0.83 -11.62
N SER A 204 2.98 0.06 -12.60
CA SER A 204 4.15 0.74 -13.16
C SER A 204 4.89 1.28 -11.94
N PRO A 205 6.16 0.91 -11.71
CA PRO A 205 6.91 1.47 -10.61
C PRO A 205 6.85 2.96 -10.82
N THR A 206 6.05 3.65 -10.01
CA THR A 206 6.12 5.10 -9.97
C THR A 206 7.55 5.35 -9.56
N VAL A 207 8.36 5.83 -10.52
CA VAL A 207 9.49 6.69 -10.20
C VAL A 207 8.98 7.57 -9.07
N PRO A 208 9.63 7.64 -7.91
CA PRO A 208 9.12 8.42 -6.78
C PRO A 208 9.10 9.89 -7.20
N ASN A 209 8.01 10.28 -7.87
CA ASN A 209 7.78 11.62 -8.31
C ASN A 209 7.39 12.37 -7.07
N GLN A 210 8.10 13.46 -6.83
CA GLN A 210 7.74 14.40 -5.79
C GLN A 210 6.33 14.90 -6.09
N CYS A 211 5.40 14.66 -5.18
CA CYS A 211 4.03 15.10 -5.32
C CYS A 211 4.00 16.62 -5.49
N GLN A 212 3.35 17.14 -6.53
CA GLN A 212 3.33 18.60 -6.76
C GLN A 212 2.35 19.35 -5.84
N ARG A 213 1.52 18.62 -5.08
CA ARG A 213 0.58 19.21 -4.09
C ARG A 213 1.20 19.36 -2.71
N CYS A 214 1.87 18.33 -2.20
CA CYS A 214 2.45 18.34 -0.85
C CYS A 214 3.98 18.25 -0.81
N PHE A 215 4.63 18.12 -1.98
CA PHE A 215 6.08 18.02 -2.15
C PHE A 215 6.80 16.87 -1.42
N LYS A 216 6.03 15.94 -0.81
CA LYS A 216 6.53 14.66 -0.29
C LYS A 216 6.72 13.65 -1.41
N VAL A 217 7.62 12.70 -1.18
CA VAL A 217 7.90 11.59 -2.10
C VAL A 217 7.08 10.36 -1.71
N GLY A 218 6.64 9.58 -2.71
CA GLY A 218 6.04 8.25 -2.50
C GLY A 218 4.56 8.08 -2.81
N HIS A 219 3.97 9.09 -3.42
CA HIS A 219 2.66 9.00 -4.06
C HIS A 219 2.62 9.95 -5.26
N SER A 220 1.78 9.66 -6.25
CA SER A 220 1.54 10.59 -7.35
C SER A 220 0.67 11.77 -6.88
N THR A 221 0.75 12.90 -7.55
CA THR A 221 -0.10 14.08 -7.28
C THR A 221 -1.59 13.73 -7.28
N LEU A 222 -2.01 12.81 -8.15
CA LEU A 222 -3.39 12.31 -8.25
C LEU A 222 -3.84 11.53 -7.01
N ARG A 223 -2.92 10.84 -6.31
CA ARG A 223 -3.19 10.06 -5.09
C ARG A 223 -2.86 10.82 -3.81
N CYS A 224 -2.72 12.14 -3.87
CA CYS A 224 -2.39 12.95 -2.71
C CYS A 224 -3.61 13.16 -1.81
N SER A 225 -3.53 12.71 -0.56
CA SER A 225 -4.56 12.91 0.48
C SER A 225 -4.42 14.23 1.24
N ALA A 226 -3.48 15.11 0.87
CA ALA A 226 -3.30 16.38 1.54
C ALA A 226 -4.51 17.30 1.30
N ALA A 227 -5.16 17.75 2.39
CA ALA A 227 -6.31 18.63 2.35
C ALA A 227 -5.99 19.99 1.69
N ALA A 228 -4.79 20.53 1.94
CA ALA A 228 -4.30 21.77 1.34
C ALA A 228 -3.01 21.53 0.53
N SER A 229 -2.83 22.31 -0.53
CA SER A 229 -1.56 22.38 -1.24
C SER A 229 -0.53 23.17 -0.44
N VAL A 230 0.74 22.82 -0.61
CA VAL A 230 1.87 23.53 -0.01
C VAL A 230 2.68 24.17 -1.13
N CYS A 231 3.11 25.41 -0.94
CA CYS A 231 3.88 26.14 -1.92
C CYS A 231 5.32 25.63 -1.93
N GLY A 232 5.79 25.17 -3.08
CA GLY A 232 7.16 24.67 -3.24
C GLY A 232 8.24 25.74 -3.07
N ILE A 233 7.85 27.03 -3.13
CA ILE A 233 8.74 28.18 -3.00
C ILE A 233 8.84 28.62 -1.54
N CYS A 234 7.72 28.87 -0.86
CA CYS A 234 7.73 29.46 0.49
C CYS A 234 7.20 28.55 1.61
N GLY A 235 6.80 27.33 1.30
CA GLY A 235 6.33 26.35 2.29
C GLY A 235 4.99 26.67 2.95
N LYS A 236 4.28 27.72 2.50
CA LYS A 236 2.95 28.10 3.02
C LYS A 236 1.81 27.31 2.34
N SER A 237 0.62 27.34 2.94
CA SER A 237 -0.58 26.64 2.47
C SER A 237 -1.25 27.30 1.26
N HIS A 238 -0.64 27.18 0.09
CA HIS A 238 -1.21 27.54 -1.22
C HIS A 238 -0.51 26.76 -2.34
N ALA A 239 -1.07 26.77 -3.55
CA ALA A 239 -0.44 26.12 -4.70
C ALA A 239 0.78 26.93 -5.17
N THR A 240 1.86 26.26 -5.62
CA THR A 240 3.04 26.98 -6.13
C THR A 240 2.68 27.95 -7.26
N ALA A 241 1.72 27.62 -8.12
CA ALA A 241 1.24 28.48 -9.20
C ALA A 241 0.62 29.80 -8.71
N SER A 242 0.06 29.84 -7.50
CA SER A 242 -0.53 31.04 -6.90
C SER A 242 0.46 31.80 -6.01
N HIS A 243 1.75 31.44 -6.04
CA HIS A 243 2.77 32.18 -5.32
C HIS A 243 2.97 33.55 -5.95
N SER A 244 2.80 34.62 -5.18
CA SER A 244 3.15 35.98 -5.59
C SER A 244 4.24 36.54 -4.70
N CYS A 245 5.26 37.13 -5.31
CA CYS A 245 6.26 37.89 -4.56
C CYS A 245 5.82 39.34 -4.43
N ALA A 246 5.73 39.83 -3.19
CA ALA A 246 5.35 41.22 -2.90
C ALA A 246 6.30 42.27 -3.50
N HIS A 247 7.55 41.90 -3.78
CA HIS A 247 8.60 42.82 -4.24
C HIS A 247 9.00 42.64 -5.72
N CYS A 248 8.69 41.49 -6.35
CA CYS A 248 9.14 41.20 -7.72
C CYS A 248 8.04 41.13 -8.77
N ALA A 249 6.75 41.28 -8.42
CA ALA A 249 5.62 41.06 -9.34
C ALA A 249 5.62 39.70 -10.08
N THR A 250 6.50 38.77 -9.70
CA THR A 250 6.61 37.43 -10.27
C THR A 250 5.58 36.50 -9.65
N ILE A 251 4.95 35.68 -10.49
CA ILE A 251 3.93 34.71 -10.10
C ILE A 251 4.43 33.29 -10.43
N GLY A 252 4.34 32.38 -9.47
CA GLY A 252 4.62 30.96 -9.67
C GLY A 252 6.09 30.55 -9.78
N ILE A 253 7.03 31.51 -9.69
CA ILE A 253 8.46 31.30 -9.92
C ILE A 253 9.26 31.81 -8.71
N PRO A 254 10.32 31.10 -8.25
CA PRO A 254 11.18 31.59 -7.18
C PRO A 254 11.88 32.90 -7.58
N CYS A 255 11.90 33.87 -6.67
CA CYS A 255 12.65 35.12 -6.86
C CYS A 255 14.12 34.89 -6.54
N ALA A 256 15.02 35.41 -7.37
CA ALA A 256 16.46 35.29 -7.16
C ALA A 256 16.97 36.16 -5.99
N THR A 257 16.29 37.26 -5.69
CA THR A 257 16.77 38.31 -4.78
C THR A 257 16.08 38.35 -3.41
N HIS A 258 14.93 37.67 -3.25
CA HIS A 258 14.14 37.74 -2.01
C HIS A 258 14.14 36.40 -1.25
N PRO A 259 14.40 36.41 0.08
CA PRO A 259 14.59 35.22 0.91
C PRO A 259 13.27 34.50 1.28
N LEU A 260 12.34 34.39 0.33
CA LEU A 260 11.08 33.68 0.53
C LEU A 260 11.22 32.16 0.29
N LEU A 261 12.42 31.68 -0.03
CA LEU A 261 12.66 30.27 -0.27
C LEU A 261 12.63 29.51 1.05
N LYS A 262 11.61 28.68 1.23
CA LYS A 262 11.48 27.78 2.36
C LYS A 262 11.04 26.42 1.86
N CYS A 263 11.92 25.44 2.00
CA CYS A 263 11.66 24.07 1.61
C CYS A 263 10.56 23.47 2.51
N ALA A 264 9.49 22.95 1.92
CA ALA A 264 8.44 22.29 2.69
C ALA A 264 8.87 20.95 3.32
N ASN A 265 9.99 20.37 2.88
CA ASN A 265 10.51 19.11 3.39
C ASN A 265 11.48 19.28 4.57
N CYS A 266 12.46 20.19 4.45
CA CYS A 266 13.53 20.38 5.45
C CYS A 266 13.47 21.74 6.18
N GLY A 267 12.62 22.67 5.74
CA GLY A 267 12.57 24.03 6.26
C GLY A 267 13.73 24.95 5.83
N GLY A 268 14.70 24.45 5.06
CA GLY A 268 15.88 25.20 4.62
C GLY A 268 15.60 26.26 3.55
N ASN A 269 16.58 27.16 3.34
CA ASN A 269 16.50 28.31 2.44
C ASN A 269 16.72 27.93 0.96
N HIS A 270 15.81 27.13 0.39
CA HIS A 270 15.82 26.74 -1.02
C HIS A 270 14.42 26.24 -1.45
N PRO A 271 14.11 26.20 -2.76
CA PRO A 271 12.85 25.63 -3.22
C PRO A 271 12.79 24.13 -2.94
N THR A 272 11.58 23.61 -2.79
CA THR A 272 11.36 22.23 -2.34
C THR A 272 11.81 21.17 -3.37
N TRP A 273 12.00 21.57 -4.64
CA TRP A 273 12.53 20.73 -5.70
C TRP A 273 14.06 20.83 -5.88
N ASN A 274 14.78 21.47 -4.94
CA ASN A 274 16.24 21.54 -4.98
C ASN A 274 16.85 20.11 -4.99
N PRO A 275 17.72 19.75 -5.96
CA PRO A 275 18.39 18.45 -6.01
C PRO A 275 19.28 18.14 -4.81
N THR A 276 19.82 19.16 -4.12
CA THR A 276 20.76 18.98 -2.99
C THR A 276 20.09 18.93 -1.62
N CYS A 277 18.75 19.03 -1.56
CA CYS A 277 18.01 18.93 -0.31
C CYS A 277 18.20 17.55 0.35
N VAL A 278 18.81 17.51 1.53
CA VAL A 278 19.13 16.28 2.27
C VAL A 278 17.86 15.46 2.55
N ASP A 279 16.79 16.08 3.07
CA ASP A 279 15.54 15.35 3.33
C ASP A 279 14.87 14.83 2.05
N ARG A 280 15.02 15.53 0.93
CA ARG A 280 14.56 15.04 -0.37
C ARG A 280 15.38 13.83 -0.82
N LEU A 281 16.69 13.85 -0.61
CA LEU A 281 17.57 12.73 -0.91
C LEU A 281 17.27 11.53 0.00
N ILE A 282 17.04 11.76 1.30
CA ILE A 282 16.62 10.72 2.25
C ILE A 282 15.26 10.13 1.84
N GLN A 283 14.27 10.97 1.51
CA GLN A 283 12.96 10.51 1.06
C GLN A 283 13.03 9.70 -0.25
N LYS A 284 13.91 10.08 -1.19
CA LYS A 284 14.18 9.32 -2.42
C LYS A 284 14.94 8.01 -2.14
N ALA A 285 15.91 8.02 -1.23
CA ALA A 285 16.71 6.85 -0.87
C ALA A 285 15.91 5.82 -0.05
N ALA A 286 14.96 6.28 0.77
CA ALA A 286 13.99 5.44 1.47
C ALA A 286 12.98 4.77 0.54
N GLN A 287 12.87 5.27 -0.70
CA GLN A 287 12.04 4.69 -1.76
C GLN A 287 12.86 4.51 -3.04
N PRO A 288 13.91 3.68 -3.00
CA PRO A 288 14.83 3.58 -4.12
C PRO A 288 14.08 3.03 -5.34
N PRO A 289 14.20 3.66 -6.53
CA PRO A 289 13.71 3.04 -7.74
C PRO A 289 14.44 1.71 -7.90
N LYS A 290 13.70 0.60 -8.03
CA LYS A 290 14.34 -0.68 -8.37
C LYS A 290 15.10 -0.48 -9.69
N LYS A 291 16.39 -0.82 -9.71
CA LYS A 291 17.22 -0.79 -10.92
C LYS A 291 16.41 -1.42 -12.04
N LYS A 292 16.24 -0.71 -13.16
CA LYS A 292 15.81 -1.35 -14.41
C LYS A 292 16.73 -2.55 -14.58
N LYS A 293 16.18 -3.76 -14.67
CA LYS A 293 16.97 -4.90 -15.18
C LYS A 293 17.53 -4.40 -16.50
N GLY A 294 18.86 -4.36 -16.60
CA GLY A 294 19.54 -3.84 -17.77
C GLY A 294 18.92 -4.48 -19.00
N ALA A 295 18.73 -3.67 -20.04
CA ALA A 295 18.52 -4.22 -21.37
C ALA A 295 19.61 -5.28 -21.56
N ALA A 296 19.19 -6.52 -21.88
CA ALA A 296 20.14 -7.52 -22.33
C ALA A 296 20.97 -6.86 -23.44
N ASN A 297 22.29 -6.90 -23.31
CA ASN A 297 23.19 -6.44 -24.36
C ASN A 297 22.70 -7.07 -25.68
N PRO A 298 22.57 -6.28 -26.76
CA PRO A 298 22.30 -6.88 -28.06
C PRO A 298 23.43 -7.86 -28.36
N THR A 299 23.05 -9.10 -28.60
CA THR A 299 23.92 -10.15 -29.13
C THR A 299 24.67 -9.57 -30.33
N PRO A 300 26.01 -9.69 -30.41
CA PRO A 300 26.72 -9.24 -31.60
C PRO A 300 26.25 -10.08 -32.79
N VAL A 301 25.70 -9.40 -33.80
CA VAL A 301 25.35 -10.01 -35.08
C VAL A 301 26.66 -10.40 -35.75
N SER A 302 26.91 -11.70 -35.87
CA SER A 302 27.99 -12.25 -36.68
C SER A 302 27.75 -11.85 -38.14
N LEU A 303 28.67 -11.09 -38.70
CA LEU A 303 28.67 -10.77 -40.14
C LEU A 303 28.96 -12.06 -40.94
N PRO A 304 28.29 -12.27 -42.09
CA PRO A 304 28.59 -13.40 -42.95
C PRO A 304 29.96 -13.21 -43.60
N ILE A 305 30.77 -14.28 -43.56
CA ILE A 305 32.02 -14.39 -44.31
C ILE A 305 31.66 -14.51 -45.79
N THR A 306 31.92 -13.46 -46.56
CA THR A 306 31.97 -13.54 -48.03
C THR A 306 33.25 -14.28 -48.42
N ALA A 307 33.07 -15.46 -49.01
CA ALA A 307 34.12 -16.19 -49.70
C ALA A 307 34.55 -15.43 -50.97
N PHE A 308 35.86 -15.36 -51.18
CA PHE A 308 36.49 -15.27 -52.48
C PHE A 308 37.32 -16.55 -52.66
#